data_AF-A0A0E3RD07-F1
#
_entry.id   AF-A0A0E3RD07-F1
#
_cell.length_a   1.000
_cell.length_b   1.000
_cell.length_c   1.000
_cell.angle_alpha   90.00
_cell.angle_beta   90.00
_cell.angle_gamma   90.00
#
_symmetry.space_group_name_H-M   'P 1'
#
loop_
_entity.id
_entity.type
_entity.pdbx_description
1 polymer ?
#
loop_
_entity_poly.entity_id
_entity_poly.type
_entity_poly.pdbx_seq_one_letter_code
_entity_poly.pdbx_strand_id
1 'polypeptide(L)'
;MKRKDPATKNQKYLAIFLAATMFLSAFMILFSGTSNNSNEDEAPTSETGGELITVPFSQVPGKHVQHDFSSIADGLEMSPEGVTNAVYVDLQKTEGTPLESVFGNRQTMNVSFSYGADVTKRYGANYGNESGFELHQIPEQRISMPMDTKAMPYEGYQILDRTNGTYNIWNVVGSPAIIGPIDTVAGVINVIEGNETSTAEYDQILSQADLEGSIYQEVVKKTNSSDAPAEQYYRDLKKLDDGSYVQTTIYLNPEPVVNEKITAYQTNASERGVAYNVTTLDNITKLVISSDFESVYNESALLSI
;
A
#
# COMPACT_ATOMS: atom_id res chain seq x y z
N MET A 1 12.71 31.47 -35.10
CA MET A 1 12.09 30.56 -34.12
C MET A 1 12.33 29.12 -34.57
N LYS A 2 13.18 28.36 -33.87
CA LYS A 2 13.35 26.92 -34.15
C LYS A 2 12.26 26.15 -33.40
N ARG A 3 11.46 25.36 -34.13
CA ARG A 3 10.51 24.39 -33.55
C ARG A 3 11.32 23.44 -32.65
N LYS A 4 10.89 23.27 -31.39
CA LYS A 4 11.43 22.21 -30.52
C LYS A 4 11.00 20.86 -31.10
N ASP A 5 11.96 19.96 -31.26
CA ASP A 5 11.70 18.59 -31.66
C ASP A 5 10.83 17.87 -30.60
N PRO A 6 9.94 16.95 -31.01
CA PRO A 6 9.15 16.17 -30.07
C PRO A 6 10.07 15.33 -29.19
N ALA A 7 9.75 15.27 -27.89
CA ALA A 7 10.51 14.49 -26.92
C ALA A 7 10.62 13.02 -27.38
N THR A 8 11.85 12.51 -27.40
CA THR A 8 12.12 11.12 -27.77
C THR A 8 11.49 10.15 -26.75
N LYS A 9 11.15 8.92 -27.15
CA LYS A 9 10.54 7.90 -26.26
C LYS A 9 11.25 7.79 -24.90
N ASN A 10 12.57 7.90 -24.88
CA ASN A 10 13.38 7.81 -23.66
C ASN A 10 13.21 9.01 -22.71
N GLN A 11 12.93 10.21 -23.23
CA GLN A 11 12.59 11.37 -22.42
C GLN A 11 11.18 11.26 -21.82
N LYS A 12 10.26 10.56 -22.48
CA LYS A 12 8.93 10.25 -21.94
C LYS A 12 9.01 9.24 -20.80
N TYR A 13 9.80 8.17 -20.93
CA TYR A 13 10.05 7.23 -19.84
C TYR A 13 10.80 7.86 -18.66
N LEU A 14 11.75 8.77 -18.93
CA LEU A 14 12.44 9.52 -17.88
C LEU A 14 11.49 10.48 -17.14
N ALA A 15 10.54 11.12 -17.85
CA ALA A 15 9.52 11.97 -17.25
C ALA A 15 8.50 11.15 -16.43
N ILE A 16 8.10 9.96 -16.90
CA ILE A 16 7.24 9.02 -16.16
C ILE A 16 7.96 8.51 -14.90
N PHE A 17 9.25 8.19 -14.99
CA PHE A 17 10.09 7.79 -13.85
C PHE A 17 10.23 8.92 -12.83
N LEU A 18 10.55 10.14 -13.27
CA LEU A 18 10.64 11.32 -12.41
C LEU A 18 9.28 11.68 -11.77
N ALA A 19 8.18 11.58 -12.52
CA ALA A 19 6.84 11.81 -12.01
C ALA A 19 6.42 10.75 -10.97
N ALA A 20 6.72 9.46 -11.22
CA ALA A 20 6.47 8.36 -10.28
C ALA A 20 7.24 8.54 -8.95
N THR A 21 8.49 9.01 -9.00
CA THR A 21 9.26 9.29 -7.78
C THR A 21 8.70 10.47 -6.98
N MET A 22 8.00 11.42 -7.60
CA MET A 22 7.34 12.52 -6.90
C MET A 22 6.09 12.06 -6.14
N PHE A 23 5.33 11.10 -6.68
CA PHE A 23 4.23 10.43 -5.97
C PHE A 23 4.73 9.71 -4.71
N LEU A 24 5.90 9.06 -4.79
CA LEU A 24 6.53 8.46 -3.62
C LEU A 24 7.23 9.45 -2.69
N SER A 25 7.67 10.64 -3.14
CA SER A 25 8.39 11.57 -2.24
C SER A 25 7.52 12.13 -1.12
N ALA A 26 6.20 12.21 -1.32
CA ALA A 26 5.24 12.52 -0.26
C ALA A 26 4.97 11.32 0.69
N PHE A 27 5.20 10.08 0.24
CA PHE A 27 4.99 8.87 1.04
C PHE A 27 6.28 8.32 1.66
N MET A 28 7.47 8.62 1.10
CA MET A 28 8.79 8.30 1.66
C MET A 28 9.08 9.08 2.94
N ILE A 29 8.44 10.25 3.12
CA ILE A 29 8.50 11.01 4.38
C ILE A 29 7.83 10.24 5.53
N LEU A 30 6.91 9.32 5.24
CA LEU A 30 6.26 8.47 6.25
C LEU A 30 6.99 7.13 6.50
N PHE A 31 7.98 6.78 5.67
CA PHE A 31 8.85 5.61 5.86
C PHE A 31 10.27 5.97 6.33
N SER A 32 10.58 7.26 6.49
CA SER A 32 11.82 7.73 7.12
C SER A 32 11.59 8.05 8.59
N GLY A 33 11.58 7.01 9.43
CA GLY A 33 11.83 7.19 10.86
C GLY A 33 13.20 7.85 11.05
N THR A 34 13.19 9.12 11.44
CA THR A 34 14.30 9.94 11.95
C THR A 34 15.72 9.58 11.44
N SER A 35 16.17 10.25 10.39
CA SER A 35 17.60 10.58 10.26
C SER A 35 17.75 12.07 10.07
N ASN A 36 18.15 12.75 11.15
CA ASN A 36 18.66 14.11 11.05
C ASN A 36 19.78 14.15 10.01
N ASN A 37 19.69 15.09 9.07
CA ASN A 37 20.78 15.45 8.18
C ASN A 37 21.97 15.93 8.99
N SER A 38 22.94 15.04 9.19
CA SER A 38 24.34 15.41 9.40
C SER A 38 25.17 14.66 8.36
N ASN A 39 25.73 15.43 7.43
CA ASN A 39 26.80 14.96 6.54
C ASN A 39 27.91 14.35 7.40
N GLU A 40 28.26 13.09 7.17
CA GLU A 40 29.59 12.53 7.40
C GLU A 40 29.67 11.10 6.83
N ASP A 41 30.54 10.95 5.82
CA ASP A 41 31.26 9.79 5.31
C ASP A 41 30.57 8.41 5.18
N GLU A 42 30.60 7.90 3.93
CA GLU A 42 30.38 6.50 3.56
C GLU A 42 31.21 5.55 4.44
N ALA A 43 30.58 4.95 5.45
CA ALA A 43 31.07 3.75 6.09
C ALA A 43 30.43 2.53 5.39
N PRO A 44 31.21 1.48 5.04
CA PRO A 44 30.66 0.28 4.44
C PRO A 44 29.76 -0.40 5.46
N THR A 45 28.47 -0.53 5.16
CA THR A 45 27.52 -1.29 5.97
C THR A 45 27.97 -2.73 6.02
N SER A 46 28.41 -3.17 7.19
CA SER A 46 28.69 -4.57 7.47
C SER A 46 27.41 -5.37 7.33
N GLU A 47 27.34 -6.22 6.32
CA GLU A 47 26.37 -7.30 6.22
C GLU A 47 26.39 -8.12 7.53
N THR A 48 25.31 -8.06 8.32
CA THR A 48 25.02 -9.08 9.33
C THR A 48 24.60 -10.36 8.60
N GLY A 49 25.58 -10.99 7.94
CA GLY A 49 25.44 -12.22 7.18
C GLY A 49 25.37 -13.45 8.07
N GLY A 50 24.17 -13.81 8.51
CA GLY A 50 23.86 -15.19 8.89
C GLY A 50 23.50 -16.02 7.64
N GLU A 51 23.82 -17.31 7.63
CA GLU A 51 23.36 -18.21 6.57
C GLU A 51 21.82 -18.27 6.59
N LEU A 52 21.18 -17.86 5.49
CA LEU A 52 19.74 -17.94 5.33
C LEU A 52 19.35 -19.36 4.96
N ILE A 53 18.35 -19.89 5.67
CA ILE A 53 17.67 -21.14 5.31
C ILE A 53 16.29 -20.81 4.75
N THR A 54 15.89 -21.49 3.67
CA THR A 54 14.52 -21.41 3.15
C THR A 54 13.71 -22.57 3.70
N VAL A 55 12.62 -22.24 4.38
CA VAL A 55 11.70 -23.23 4.97
C VAL A 55 10.29 -23.08 4.37
N PRO A 56 9.63 -24.18 3.98
CA PRO A 56 8.22 -24.14 3.64
C PRO A 56 7.38 -23.85 4.89
N PHE A 57 6.26 -23.14 4.74
CA PHE A 57 5.37 -22.80 5.85
C PHE A 57 4.91 -24.04 6.61
N SER A 58 4.69 -25.16 5.92
CA SER A 58 4.31 -26.45 6.53
C SER A 58 5.32 -27.01 7.54
N GLN A 59 6.57 -26.54 7.53
CA GLN A 59 7.59 -26.91 8.53
C GLN A 59 7.63 -25.97 9.74
N VAL A 60 6.96 -24.81 9.66
CA VAL A 60 6.77 -23.93 10.82
C VAL A 60 5.65 -24.52 11.67
N PRO A 61 5.90 -24.88 12.93
CA PRO A 61 4.88 -25.51 13.78
C PRO A 61 3.79 -24.51 14.19
N GLY A 62 2.69 -25.02 14.74
CA GLY A 62 1.56 -24.20 15.20
C GLY A 62 0.54 -23.88 14.12
N LYS A 63 -0.36 -22.94 14.43
CA LYS A 63 -1.33 -22.39 13.49
C LYS A 63 -0.62 -21.50 12.46
N HIS A 64 -1.16 -21.46 11.25
CA HIS A 64 -0.80 -20.48 10.23
C HIS A 64 -1.99 -19.58 9.97
N VAL A 65 -1.73 -18.33 9.62
CA VAL A 65 -2.80 -17.40 9.23
C VAL A 65 -3.51 -17.94 7.99
N GLN A 66 -4.84 -17.91 8.00
CA GLN A 66 -5.69 -18.26 6.87
C GLN A 66 -6.81 -17.22 6.81
N HIS A 67 -6.72 -16.32 5.84
CA HIS A 67 -7.70 -15.27 5.63
C HIS A 67 -7.82 -14.96 4.14
N ASP A 68 -9.01 -14.55 3.70
CA ASP A 68 -9.17 -14.00 2.35
C ASP A 68 -8.29 -12.75 2.21
N PHE A 69 -7.70 -12.56 1.04
CA PHE A 69 -6.75 -11.48 0.82
C PHE A 69 -6.70 -11.06 -0.64
N SER A 70 -7.64 -10.21 -0.99
CA SER A 70 -7.98 -9.77 -2.34
C SER A 70 -8.31 -8.28 -2.43
N SER A 71 -8.51 -7.62 -1.28
CA SER A 71 -8.86 -6.21 -1.16
C SER A 71 -8.26 -5.56 0.09
N ILE A 72 -8.40 -4.24 0.19
CA ILE A 72 -8.07 -3.47 1.40
C ILE A 72 -9.01 -3.79 2.56
N ALA A 73 -10.27 -4.16 2.28
CA ALA A 73 -11.23 -4.53 3.31
C ALA A 73 -10.76 -5.79 4.02
N ASP A 74 -10.32 -6.80 3.27
CA ASP A 74 -9.81 -8.05 3.86
C ASP A 74 -8.57 -7.80 4.75
N GLY A 75 -7.74 -6.81 4.39
CA GLY A 75 -6.61 -6.38 5.22
C GLY A 75 -7.05 -5.67 6.51
N LEU A 76 -8.06 -4.79 6.42
CA LEU A 76 -8.62 -4.06 7.55
C LEU A 76 -9.37 -4.99 8.53
N GLU A 77 -9.99 -6.06 8.03
CA GLU A 77 -10.62 -7.11 8.85
C GLU A 77 -9.62 -7.81 9.78
N MET A 78 -8.33 -7.86 9.40
CA MET A 78 -7.24 -8.36 10.25
C MET A 78 -6.53 -7.25 11.04
N SER A 79 -6.78 -5.98 10.74
CA SER A 79 -6.12 -4.86 11.42
C SER A 79 -6.78 -4.53 12.76
N PRO A 80 -6.02 -4.48 13.88
CA PRO A 80 -6.49 -3.85 15.11
C PRO A 80 -6.99 -2.43 14.88
N GLU A 81 -8.02 -2.01 15.63
CA GLU A 81 -8.58 -0.66 15.57
C GLU A 81 -7.51 0.45 15.62
N GLY A 82 -7.80 1.59 14.98
CA GLY A 82 -6.97 2.79 15.02
C GLY A 82 -6.04 2.99 13.83
N VAL A 83 -6.25 2.24 12.74
CA VAL A 83 -5.53 2.41 11.47
C VAL A 83 -5.77 3.80 10.93
N THR A 84 -4.73 4.61 10.80
CA THR A 84 -4.83 5.96 10.24
C THR A 84 -4.75 5.98 8.72
N ASN A 85 -4.04 5.01 8.15
CA ASN A 85 -4.01 4.78 6.71
C ASN A 85 -3.67 3.33 6.42
N ALA A 86 -4.19 2.83 5.30
CA ALA A 86 -3.82 1.53 4.77
C ALA A 86 -3.74 1.56 3.24
N VAL A 87 -2.94 0.65 2.69
CA VAL A 87 -2.74 0.49 1.25
C VAL A 87 -2.74 -0.97 0.91
N TYR A 88 -3.49 -1.36 -0.12
CA TYR A 88 -3.47 -2.69 -0.72
C TYR A 88 -2.99 -2.61 -2.18
N VAL A 89 -2.14 -3.55 -2.59
CA VAL A 89 -1.67 -3.68 -3.98
C VAL A 89 -1.71 -5.13 -4.43
N ASP A 90 -2.30 -5.35 -5.60
CA ASP A 90 -2.18 -6.60 -6.36
C ASP A 90 -1.02 -6.49 -7.35
N LEU A 91 0.13 -7.03 -6.97
CA LEU A 91 1.38 -6.97 -7.74
C LEU A 91 1.32 -7.85 -9.00
N GLN A 92 0.33 -8.72 -9.14
CA GLN A 92 0.14 -9.44 -10.39
C GLN A 92 -0.53 -8.57 -11.43
N LYS A 93 -1.43 -7.68 -11.00
CA LYS A 93 -2.10 -6.74 -11.91
C LYS A 93 -1.26 -5.51 -12.24
N THR A 94 -0.15 -5.29 -11.54
CA THR A 94 0.82 -4.23 -11.91
C THR A 94 1.66 -4.63 -13.12
N GLU A 95 1.84 -5.93 -13.42
CA GLU A 95 2.68 -6.41 -14.53
C GLU A 95 2.29 -5.80 -15.87
N GLY A 96 3.27 -5.25 -16.60
CA GLY A 96 3.04 -4.60 -17.89
C GLY A 96 2.24 -3.30 -17.81
N THR A 97 2.05 -2.75 -16.61
CA THR A 97 1.48 -1.42 -16.39
C THR A 97 2.57 -0.44 -15.96
N PRO A 98 2.34 0.88 -16.09
CA PRO A 98 3.27 1.88 -15.53
C PRO A 98 3.49 1.78 -14.02
N LEU A 99 2.62 1.05 -13.28
CA LEU A 99 2.72 0.86 -11.83
C LEU A 99 3.74 -0.22 -11.43
N GLU A 100 4.18 -1.07 -12.37
CA GLU A 100 5.16 -2.13 -12.11
C GLU A 100 6.47 -1.57 -11.54
N SER A 101 6.93 -0.43 -12.04
CA SER A 101 8.13 0.25 -11.51
C SER A 101 7.87 1.03 -10.22
N VAL A 102 6.61 1.36 -9.90
CA VAL A 102 6.22 2.22 -8.77
C VAL A 102 6.13 1.40 -7.50
N PHE A 103 5.40 0.29 -7.53
CA PHE A 103 5.23 -0.57 -6.36
C PHE A 103 6.36 -1.61 -6.21
N GLY A 104 7.33 -1.58 -7.12
CA GLY A 104 8.34 -2.62 -7.29
C GLY A 104 7.78 -3.81 -8.07
N ASN A 105 8.69 -4.58 -8.66
CA ASN A 105 8.34 -5.90 -9.17
C ASN A 105 8.42 -6.93 -8.04
N ARG A 106 7.88 -8.13 -8.25
CA ARG A 106 7.85 -9.20 -7.23
C ARG A 106 9.24 -9.53 -6.67
N GLN A 107 10.30 -9.33 -7.46
CA GLN A 107 11.69 -9.57 -7.06
C GLN A 107 12.21 -8.53 -6.07
N THR A 108 11.84 -7.25 -6.21
CA THR A 108 12.25 -6.20 -5.26
C THR A 108 11.73 -6.50 -3.85
N MET A 109 10.46 -6.92 -3.74
CA MET A 109 9.89 -7.31 -2.44
C MET A 109 10.51 -8.59 -1.87
N ASN A 110 10.80 -9.58 -2.73
CA ASN A 110 11.51 -10.78 -2.31
C ASN A 110 12.89 -10.44 -1.69
N VAL A 111 13.64 -9.52 -2.30
CA VAL A 111 14.94 -9.07 -1.77
C VAL A 111 14.76 -8.28 -0.47
N SER A 112 13.82 -7.32 -0.42
CA SER A 112 13.60 -6.49 0.77
C SER A 112 13.16 -7.28 2.01
N PHE A 113 12.34 -8.32 1.82
CA PHE A 113 11.85 -9.13 2.94
C PHE A 113 12.51 -10.50 3.04
N SER A 114 13.48 -10.79 2.17
CA SER A 114 14.21 -12.07 2.13
C SER A 114 13.29 -13.29 2.20
N TYR A 115 12.18 -13.32 1.46
CA TYR A 115 11.28 -14.49 1.48
C TYR A 115 11.84 -15.67 0.69
N GLY A 116 12.77 -15.44 -0.25
CA GLY A 116 13.18 -16.43 -1.24
C GLY A 116 12.06 -16.78 -2.25
N ALA A 117 10.97 -16.00 -2.24
CA ALA A 117 9.73 -16.21 -2.98
C ALA A 117 9.09 -14.87 -3.37
N ASP A 118 8.33 -14.89 -4.46
CA ASP A 118 7.63 -13.73 -4.97
C ASP A 118 6.40 -13.40 -4.11
N VAL A 119 6.27 -12.12 -3.71
CA VAL A 119 5.05 -11.57 -3.13
C VAL A 119 4.11 -11.17 -4.27
N THR A 120 2.85 -11.61 -4.20
CA THR A 120 1.84 -11.36 -5.25
C THR A 120 0.81 -10.31 -4.87
N LYS A 121 0.57 -10.15 -3.58
CA LYS A 121 -0.31 -9.10 -3.02
C LYS A 121 0.30 -8.60 -1.74
N ARG A 122 0.13 -7.31 -1.47
CA ARG A 122 0.54 -6.69 -0.22
C ARG A 122 -0.53 -5.80 0.36
N TYR A 123 -0.55 -5.70 1.67
CA TYR A 123 -1.30 -4.73 2.41
C TYR A 123 -0.39 -4.15 3.47
N GLY A 124 -0.41 -2.83 3.65
CA GLY A 124 0.30 -2.17 4.74
C GLY A 124 -0.65 -1.24 5.47
N ALA A 125 -0.65 -1.29 6.79
CA ALA A 125 -1.42 -0.40 7.65
C ALA A 125 -0.48 0.33 8.61
N ASN A 126 -0.75 1.61 8.85
CA ASN A 126 -0.06 2.37 9.88
C ASN A 126 -1.05 2.98 10.88
N TYR A 127 -0.50 3.26 12.05
CA TYR A 127 -1.17 3.85 13.18
C TYR A 127 -0.58 5.25 13.46
N GLY A 128 -1.31 6.08 14.21
CA GLY A 128 -0.88 7.44 14.52
C GLY A 128 0.42 7.56 15.35
N ASN A 129 0.96 6.44 15.84
CA ASN A 129 2.23 6.37 16.56
C ASN A 129 3.41 5.94 15.67
N GLU A 130 3.26 6.01 14.35
CA GLU A 130 4.26 5.58 13.35
C GLU A 130 4.58 4.07 13.38
N SER A 131 3.84 3.28 14.17
CA SER A 131 3.86 1.83 14.06
C SER A 131 3.02 1.39 12.86
N GLY A 132 3.32 0.20 12.34
CA GLY A 132 2.57 -0.40 11.26
C GLY A 132 2.87 -1.88 11.11
N PHE A 133 2.15 -2.53 10.22
CA PHE A 133 2.43 -3.90 9.82
C PHE A 133 2.09 -4.09 8.35
N GLU A 134 2.62 -5.17 7.79
CA GLU A 134 2.31 -5.60 6.43
C GLU A 134 1.78 -7.03 6.40
N LEU A 135 0.96 -7.30 5.40
CA LEU A 135 0.46 -8.61 5.03
C LEU A 135 0.93 -8.95 3.63
N HIS A 136 1.44 -10.16 3.43
CA HIS A 136 2.02 -10.59 2.17
C HIS A 136 1.43 -11.91 1.68
N GLN A 137 0.90 -11.93 0.46
CA GLN A 137 0.54 -13.16 -0.22
C GLN A 137 1.76 -13.77 -0.90
N ILE A 138 2.20 -14.93 -0.41
CA ILE A 138 3.33 -15.68 -0.95
C ILE A 138 2.80 -17.02 -1.46
N PRO A 139 2.52 -17.17 -2.77
CA PRO A 139 1.89 -18.37 -3.32
C PRO A 139 2.70 -19.65 -3.08
N GLU A 140 4.03 -19.53 -3.07
CA GLU A 140 4.94 -20.66 -2.86
C GLU A 140 4.98 -21.14 -1.40
N GLN A 141 4.35 -20.40 -0.47
CA GLN A 141 4.26 -20.73 0.96
C GLN A 141 5.61 -21.14 1.56
N ARG A 142 6.62 -20.31 1.33
CA ARG A 142 7.97 -20.48 1.88
C ARG A 142 8.56 -19.14 2.29
N ILE A 143 9.55 -19.20 3.17
CA ILE A 143 10.22 -18.01 3.73
C ILE A 143 11.70 -18.33 3.95
N SER A 144 12.57 -17.37 3.66
CA SER A 144 13.98 -17.45 4.06
C SER A 144 14.21 -16.69 5.37
N MET A 145 14.95 -17.29 6.29
CA MET A 145 15.25 -16.71 7.59
C MET A 145 16.64 -17.13 8.06
N PRO A 146 17.29 -16.38 8.96
CA PRO A 146 18.52 -16.82 9.61
C PRO A 146 18.38 -18.23 10.19
N MET A 147 19.42 -19.07 10.06
CA MET A 147 19.39 -20.45 10.58
C MET A 147 19.09 -20.53 12.10
N ASP A 148 19.48 -19.50 12.85
CA ASP A 148 19.29 -19.34 14.29
C ASP A 148 18.05 -18.49 14.66
N THR A 149 17.09 -18.33 13.73
CA THR A 149 15.84 -17.61 13.98
C THR A 149 15.15 -18.09 15.25
N LYS A 150 14.96 -17.16 16.18
CA LYS A 150 14.20 -17.38 17.40
C LYS A 150 12.70 -17.39 17.06
N ALA A 151 11.97 -18.30 17.70
CA ALA A 151 10.52 -18.37 17.59
C ALA A 151 9.89 -18.17 18.97
N MET A 152 8.79 -17.42 19.01
CA MET A 152 7.97 -17.18 20.19
C MET A 152 6.56 -17.72 19.95
N PRO A 153 6.11 -18.73 20.72
CA PRO A 153 4.73 -19.17 20.66
C PRO A 153 3.77 -18.10 21.18
N TYR A 154 2.68 -17.83 20.46
CA TYR A 154 1.63 -16.88 20.86
C TYR A 154 0.27 -17.29 20.28
N GLU A 155 -0.75 -17.48 21.11
CA GLU A 155 -2.11 -17.92 20.69
C GLU A 155 -2.15 -19.15 19.74
N GLY A 156 -1.13 -20.02 19.85
CA GLY A 156 -0.96 -21.21 19.01
C GLY A 156 -0.19 -20.98 17.70
N TYR A 157 0.18 -19.76 17.36
CA TYR A 157 1.07 -19.40 16.26
C TYR A 157 2.54 -19.42 16.69
N GLN A 158 3.45 -19.33 15.71
CA GLN A 158 4.87 -19.07 15.93
C GLN A 158 5.22 -17.70 15.35
N ILE A 159 5.60 -16.77 16.23
CA ILE A 159 6.12 -15.47 15.85
C ILE A 159 7.64 -15.59 15.69
N LEU A 160 8.13 -15.38 14.48
CA LEU A 160 9.52 -15.59 14.08
C LEU A 160 10.30 -14.27 14.09
N ASP A 161 11.43 -14.23 14.79
CA ASP A 161 12.34 -13.08 14.83
C ASP A 161 13.17 -13.03 13.55
N ARG A 162 12.84 -12.11 12.64
CA ARG A 162 13.52 -12.02 11.32
C ARG A 162 14.94 -11.47 11.42
N THR A 163 15.31 -10.89 12.56
CA THR A 163 16.58 -10.16 12.72
C THR A 163 17.39 -10.61 13.92
N ASN A 164 16.99 -11.72 14.55
CA ASN A 164 17.59 -12.30 15.77
C ASN A 164 17.75 -11.30 16.91
N GLY A 165 16.83 -10.34 17.02
CA GLY A 165 16.77 -9.34 18.09
C GLY A 165 17.52 -8.05 17.75
N THR A 166 18.02 -7.90 16.52
CA THR A 166 18.68 -6.67 16.07
C THR A 166 17.66 -5.53 15.88
N TYR A 167 16.51 -5.84 15.30
CA TYR A 167 15.40 -4.93 15.06
C TYR A 167 14.09 -5.55 15.52
N ASN A 168 13.10 -4.71 15.84
CA ASN A 168 11.77 -5.18 16.19
C ASN A 168 10.96 -5.54 14.93
N ILE A 169 11.40 -6.59 14.22
CA ILE A 169 10.77 -7.08 12.98
C ILE A 169 10.50 -8.57 13.13
N TRP A 170 9.22 -8.88 13.21
CA TRP A 170 8.71 -10.21 13.49
C TRP A 170 7.77 -10.64 12.40
N ASN A 171 7.68 -11.95 12.17
CA ASN A 171 6.85 -12.53 11.12
C ASN A 171 6.03 -13.70 11.63
N VAL A 172 4.82 -13.84 11.10
CA VAL A 172 3.99 -15.04 11.25
C VAL A 172 3.68 -15.56 9.86
N VAL A 173 3.84 -16.86 9.65
CA VAL A 173 3.58 -17.49 8.35
C VAL A 173 2.09 -17.78 8.15
N GLY A 174 1.68 -17.75 6.89
CA GLY A 174 0.30 -18.04 6.50
C GLY A 174 -0.07 -17.42 5.15
N SER A 175 -1.35 -17.41 4.88
CA SER A 175 -1.94 -16.81 3.68
C SER A 175 -3.02 -15.82 4.13
N PRO A 176 -2.69 -14.52 4.27
CA PRO A 176 -1.38 -13.90 4.06
C PRO A 176 -0.40 -14.10 5.23
N ALA A 177 0.90 -13.88 4.99
CA ALA A 177 1.92 -13.81 6.04
C ALA A 177 1.94 -12.42 6.67
N ILE A 178 2.10 -12.31 7.99
CA ILE A 178 2.13 -11.04 8.73
C ILE A 178 3.58 -10.64 8.99
N ILE A 179 3.94 -9.36 8.85
CA ILE A 179 5.24 -8.84 9.27
C ILE A 179 5.12 -7.45 9.93
N GLY A 180 5.86 -7.22 11.00
CA GLY A 180 5.88 -5.93 11.70
C GLY A 180 6.53 -6.00 13.09
N PRO A 181 6.44 -4.93 13.89
CA PRO A 181 6.78 -4.94 15.31
C PRO A 181 5.99 -5.99 16.07
N ILE A 182 6.58 -6.59 17.10
CA ILE A 182 5.97 -7.72 17.84
C ILE A 182 4.58 -7.39 18.38
N ASP A 183 4.38 -6.19 18.94
CA ASP A 183 3.11 -5.77 19.52
C ASP A 183 2.03 -5.64 18.45
N THR A 184 2.38 -5.14 17.27
CA THR A 184 1.45 -5.04 16.13
C THR A 184 1.11 -6.42 15.57
N VAL A 185 2.10 -7.30 15.44
CA VAL A 185 1.88 -8.69 15.00
C VAL A 185 0.98 -9.45 15.97
N ALA A 186 1.18 -9.26 17.28
CA ALA A 186 0.33 -9.85 18.32
C ALA A 186 -1.10 -9.29 18.25
N GLY A 187 -1.27 -7.98 18.03
CA GLY A 187 -2.58 -7.36 17.83
C GLY A 187 -3.33 -7.96 16.64
N VAL A 188 -2.66 -8.14 15.49
CA VAL A 188 -3.27 -8.80 14.32
C VAL A 188 -3.71 -10.23 14.64
N ILE A 189 -2.88 -11.00 15.37
CA ILE A 189 -3.29 -12.33 15.84
C ILE A 189 -4.51 -12.25 16.77
N ASN A 190 -4.55 -11.29 17.68
CA ASN A 190 -5.67 -11.11 18.60
C ASN A 190 -6.97 -10.79 17.85
N VAL A 191 -6.92 -10.00 16.79
CA VAL A 191 -8.09 -9.76 15.93
C VAL A 191 -8.55 -11.05 15.25
N ILE A 192 -7.63 -11.81 14.65
CA ILE A 192 -7.94 -13.09 13.97
C ILE A 192 -8.56 -14.11 14.93
N GLU A 193 -8.08 -14.17 16.18
CA GLU A 193 -8.59 -15.09 17.20
C GLU A 193 -9.85 -14.55 17.93
N GLY A 194 -10.30 -13.32 17.62
CA GLY A 194 -11.48 -12.70 18.22
C GLY A 194 -11.26 -12.16 19.64
N ASN A 195 -10.01 -11.94 20.04
CA ASN A 195 -9.60 -11.34 21.30
C ASN A 195 -9.57 -9.80 21.25
N GLU A 196 -9.46 -9.21 20.05
CA GLU A 196 -9.50 -7.78 19.79
C GLU A 196 -10.44 -7.46 18.62
N THR A 197 -10.94 -6.21 18.57
CA THR A 197 -11.82 -5.74 17.49
C THR A 197 -11.00 -5.36 16.26
N SER A 198 -11.50 -5.73 15.09
CA SER A 198 -10.95 -5.29 13.80
C SER A 198 -11.30 -3.84 13.47
N THR A 199 -10.60 -3.27 12.50
CA THR A 199 -10.85 -1.92 12.03
C THR A 199 -12.12 -1.85 11.18
N ALA A 200 -13.17 -1.23 11.73
CA ALA A 200 -14.45 -0.98 11.04
C ALA A 200 -14.67 0.51 10.68
N GLU A 201 -13.72 1.39 10.99
CA GLU A 201 -13.90 2.84 10.87
C GLU A 201 -14.06 3.35 9.42
N TYR A 202 -13.68 2.53 8.44
CA TYR A 202 -13.78 2.82 7.01
C TYR A 202 -15.02 2.20 6.34
N ASP A 203 -15.85 1.45 7.07
CA ASP A 203 -16.99 0.71 6.51
C ASP A 203 -17.94 1.61 5.71
N GLN A 204 -18.16 2.83 6.19
CA GLN A 204 -19.04 3.79 5.52
C GLN A 204 -18.53 4.12 4.11
N ILE A 205 -17.25 4.41 3.92
CA ILE A 205 -16.70 4.73 2.59
C ILE A 205 -16.49 3.49 1.74
N LEU A 206 -16.09 2.36 2.34
CA LEU A 206 -15.88 1.10 1.63
C LEU A 206 -17.19 0.51 1.11
N SER A 207 -18.31 0.72 1.80
CA SER A 207 -19.65 0.34 1.31
C SER A 207 -20.06 0.99 -0.02
N GLN A 208 -19.39 2.10 -0.39
CA GLN A 208 -19.63 2.84 -1.63
C GLN A 208 -18.61 2.48 -2.74
N ALA A 209 -17.60 1.69 -2.40
CA ALA A 209 -16.53 1.26 -3.31
C ALA A 209 -16.89 -0.05 -4.00
N ASP A 210 -16.36 -0.23 -5.21
CA ASP A 210 -16.30 -1.54 -5.85
C ASP A 210 -14.88 -2.06 -5.65
N LEU A 211 -14.69 -3.00 -4.74
CA LEU A 211 -13.37 -3.47 -4.31
C LEU A 211 -12.75 -4.49 -5.27
N GLU A 212 -13.54 -5.10 -6.15
CA GLU A 212 -13.03 -6.17 -7.00
C GLU A 212 -12.16 -5.63 -8.15
N GLY A 213 -11.16 -6.42 -8.56
CA GLY A 213 -10.40 -6.09 -9.76
C GLY A 213 -9.36 -4.98 -9.61
N SER A 214 -9.30 -4.24 -8.49
CA SER A 214 -8.32 -3.17 -8.28
C SER A 214 -6.87 -3.66 -8.32
N ILE A 215 -6.01 -2.82 -8.90
CA ILE A 215 -4.55 -2.94 -8.85
C ILE A 215 -4.05 -2.35 -7.53
N TYR A 216 -4.65 -1.23 -7.14
CA TYR A 216 -4.30 -0.42 -5.99
C TYR A 216 -5.56 0.02 -5.26
N GLN A 217 -5.50 0.02 -3.93
CA GLN A 217 -6.52 0.59 -3.05
C GLN A 217 -5.82 1.28 -1.88
N GLU A 218 -6.39 2.36 -1.38
CA GLU A 218 -5.95 3.01 -0.16
C GLU A 218 -7.15 3.54 0.62
N VAL A 219 -6.97 3.63 1.94
CA VAL A 219 -7.82 4.43 2.83
C VAL A 219 -6.95 5.32 3.67
N VAL A 220 -7.42 6.53 3.95
CA VAL A 220 -6.75 7.49 4.82
C VAL A 220 -7.77 8.20 5.66
N LYS A 221 -7.46 8.34 6.95
CA LYS A 221 -8.20 9.15 7.90
C LYS A 221 -7.44 10.43 8.22
N LYS A 222 -8.16 11.54 8.32
CA LYS A 222 -7.59 12.81 8.76
C LYS A 222 -7.22 12.74 10.23
N THR A 223 -5.96 13.04 10.49
CA THR A 223 -5.38 13.21 11.82
C THR A 223 -4.87 14.65 11.97
N ASN A 224 -4.49 15.03 13.19
CA ASN A 224 -3.91 16.36 13.43
C ASN A 224 -2.57 16.58 12.72
N SER A 225 -1.91 15.52 12.26
CA SER A 225 -0.63 15.54 11.56
C SER A 225 -0.75 15.27 10.06
N SER A 226 -1.97 15.12 9.52
CA SER A 226 -2.19 14.86 8.09
C SER A 226 -2.99 15.97 7.42
N ASP A 227 -2.55 16.38 6.23
CA ASP A 227 -3.28 17.31 5.36
C ASP A 227 -4.34 16.59 4.51
N ALA A 228 -5.01 15.57 5.06
CA ALA A 228 -5.99 14.80 4.31
C ALA A 228 -7.16 15.71 3.86
N PRO A 229 -7.60 15.63 2.59
CA PRO A 229 -8.59 16.53 2.00
C PRO A 229 -10.03 16.32 2.51
N ALA A 230 -10.24 15.29 3.35
CA ALA A 230 -11.53 14.88 3.87
C ALA A 230 -11.32 14.19 5.22
N GLU A 231 -12.36 14.05 6.03
CA GLU A 231 -12.27 13.31 7.31
C GLU A 231 -11.76 11.88 7.09
N GLN A 232 -12.25 11.23 6.04
CA GLN A 232 -11.66 10.01 5.50
C GLN A 232 -11.77 10.03 3.98
N TYR A 233 -10.90 9.30 3.31
CA TYR A 233 -11.10 8.99 1.90
C TYR A 233 -10.60 7.60 1.53
N TYR A 234 -11.21 7.04 0.50
CA TYR A 234 -10.79 5.83 -0.20
C TYR A 234 -10.39 6.22 -1.62
N ARG A 235 -9.36 5.57 -2.16
CA ARG A 235 -9.02 5.67 -3.58
C ARG A 235 -8.62 4.31 -4.13
N ASP A 236 -9.04 4.01 -5.36
CA ASP A 236 -8.59 2.83 -6.09
C ASP A 236 -8.14 3.13 -7.51
N LEU A 237 -7.46 2.15 -8.11
CA LEU A 237 -7.10 2.19 -9.52
C LEU A 237 -7.33 0.82 -10.15
N LYS A 238 -8.12 0.80 -11.22
CA LYS A 238 -8.43 -0.38 -12.04
C LYS A 238 -7.95 -0.15 -13.46
N LYS A 239 -7.49 -1.22 -14.10
CA LYS A 239 -7.27 -1.27 -15.56
C LYS A 239 -8.44 -1.99 -16.20
N LEU A 240 -8.99 -1.41 -17.26
CA LEU A 240 -10.09 -1.99 -18.02
C LEU A 240 -9.58 -2.85 -19.19
N ASP A 241 -10.46 -3.68 -19.73
CA ASP A 241 -10.15 -4.60 -20.84
C ASP A 241 -9.72 -3.87 -22.12
N ASP A 242 -10.18 -2.64 -22.33
CA ASP A 242 -9.79 -1.79 -23.45
C ASP A 242 -8.42 -1.11 -23.28
N GLY A 243 -7.75 -1.37 -22.14
CA GLY A 243 -6.45 -0.81 -21.79
C GLY A 243 -6.50 0.58 -21.13
N SER A 244 -7.69 1.16 -20.97
CA SER A 244 -7.89 2.38 -20.19
C SER A 244 -7.87 2.10 -18.68
N TYR A 245 -7.92 3.15 -17.89
CA TYR A 245 -7.85 3.12 -16.44
C TYR A 245 -9.03 3.86 -15.84
N VAL A 246 -9.49 3.36 -14.69
CA VAL A 246 -10.51 3.99 -13.86
C VAL A 246 -9.94 4.20 -12.47
N GLN A 247 -9.99 5.44 -11.99
CA GLN A 247 -9.74 5.77 -10.60
C GLN A 247 -11.06 6.15 -9.94
N THR A 248 -11.40 5.49 -8.83
CA THR A 248 -12.48 5.92 -7.94
C THR A 248 -11.86 6.57 -6.71
N THR A 249 -12.34 7.76 -6.34
CA THR A 249 -12.04 8.39 -5.06
C THR A 249 -13.33 8.69 -4.33
N ILE A 250 -13.43 8.31 -3.06
CA ILE A 250 -14.61 8.48 -2.22
C ILE A 250 -14.19 9.26 -0.99
N TYR A 251 -14.78 10.42 -0.78
CA TYR A 251 -14.49 11.30 0.35
C TYR A 251 -15.66 11.29 1.34
N LEU A 252 -15.36 11.11 2.63
CA LEU A 252 -16.29 11.33 3.74
C LEU A 252 -16.01 12.70 4.35
N ASN A 253 -17.04 13.55 4.43
CA ASN A 253 -16.93 14.93 4.90
C ASN A 253 -15.75 15.67 4.20
N PRO A 254 -15.73 15.78 2.85
CA PRO A 254 -14.68 16.50 2.15
C PRO A 254 -14.62 17.96 2.58
N GLU A 255 -13.42 18.53 2.62
CA GLU A 255 -13.28 19.97 2.79
C GLU A 255 -13.98 20.71 1.62
N PRO A 256 -14.56 21.90 1.86
CA PRO A 256 -15.26 22.65 0.81
C PRO A 256 -14.43 22.85 -0.46
N VAL A 257 -13.13 23.10 -0.30
CA VAL A 257 -12.17 23.30 -1.40
C VAL A 257 -12.05 22.07 -2.31
N VAL A 258 -12.25 20.85 -1.80
CA VAL A 258 -12.26 19.62 -2.62
C VAL A 258 -13.42 19.64 -3.60
N ASN A 259 -14.62 19.90 -3.10
CA ASN A 259 -15.83 19.91 -3.92
C ASN A 259 -15.78 21.04 -4.98
N GLU A 260 -15.26 22.21 -4.61
CA GLU A 260 -15.04 23.33 -5.54
C GLU A 260 -14.08 22.93 -6.67
N LYS A 261 -12.96 22.27 -6.32
CA LYS A 261 -11.93 21.82 -7.26
C LYS A 261 -12.45 20.73 -8.20
N ILE A 262 -13.18 19.75 -7.68
CA ILE A 262 -13.85 18.70 -8.48
C ILE A 262 -14.80 19.34 -9.50
N THR A 263 -15.64 20.29 -9.06
CA THR A 263 -16.60 20.98 -9.93
C THR A 263 -15.89 21.79 -11.03
N ALA A 264 -14.84 22.51 -10.67
CA ALA A 264 -14.05 23.30 -11.60
C ALA A 264 -13.40 22.42 -12.69
N TYR A 265 -12.80 21.29 -12.29
CA TYR A 265 -12.17 20.38 -13.23
C TYR A 265 -13.17 19.61 -14.09
N GLN A 266 -14.30 19.18 -13.52
CA GLN A 266 -15.34 18.52 -14.29
C GLN A 266 -15.80 19.35 -15.50
N THR A 267 -15.87 20.68 -15.38
CA THR A 267 -16.34 21.58 -16.45
C THR A 267 -15.49 21.48 -17.74
N ASN A 268 -14.18 21.28 -17.61
CA ASN A 268 -13.24 21.22 -18.74
C ASN A 268 -12.60 19.84 -18.92
N ALA A 269 -13.18 18.79 -18.34
CA ALA A 269 -12.62 17.44 -18.33
C ALA A 269 -12.33 16.89 -19.74
N SER A 270 -13.25 17.10 -20.68
CA SER A 270 -13.10 16.66 -22.07
C SER A 270 -11.90 17.30 -22.79
N GLU A 271 -11.53 18.53 -22.44
CA GLU A 271 -10.36 19.21 -23.02
C GLU A 271 -9.05 18.57 -22.55
N ARG A 272 -9.06 17.94 -21.38
CA ARG A 272 -7.93 17.17 -20.80
C ARG A 272 -7.98 15.68 -21.15
N GLY A 273 -8.96 15.25 -21.95
CA GLY A 273 -9.08 13.85 -22.38
C GLY A 273 -9.54 12.90 -21.28
N VAL A 274 -10.21 13.41 -20.24
CA VAL A 274 -10.69 12.59 -19.11
C VAL A 274 -12.22 12.62 -19.03
N ALA A 275 -12.82 11.49 -18.67
CA ALA A 275 -14.24 11.41 -18.35
C ALA A 275 -14.45 11.44 -16.84
N TYR A 276 -15.37 12.28 -16.40
CA TYR A 276 -15.72 12.50 -15.00
C TYR A 276 -17.12 11.97 -14.71
N ASN A 277 -17.27 11.29 -13.58
CA ASN A 277 -18.57 11.03 -12.97
C ASN A 277 -18.49 11.37 -11.49
N VAL A 278 -19.32 12.32 -11.06
CA VAL A 278 -19.35 12.83 -9.68
C VAL A 278 -20.73 12.61 -9.11
N THR A 279 -20.79 11.93 -7.97
CA THR A 279 -22.02 11.73 -7.22
C THR A 279 -21.81 12.18 -5.78
N THR A 280 -22.73 13.00 -5.27
CA THR A 280 -22.74 13.43 -3.88
C THR A 280 -24.01 12.92 -3.22
N LEU A 281 -23.86 12.21 -2.10
CA LEU A 281 -24.95 11.72 -1.28
C LEU A 281 -24.63 12.07 0.17
N ASP A 282 -25.46 12.92 0.77
CA ASP A 282 -25.27 13.46 2.11
C ASP A 282 -23.86 14.06 2.31
N ASN A 283 -23.03 13.41 3.10
CA ASN A 283 -21.68 13.83 3.41
C ASN A 283 -20.59 13.05 2.65
N ILE A 284 -20.98 12.25 1.65
CA ILE A 284 -20.07 11.48 0.81
C ILE A 284 -20.02 12.09 -0.60
N THR A 285 -18.82 12.38 -1.08
CA THR A 285 -18.56 12.72 -2.49
C THR A 285 -17.77 11.58 -3.12
N LYS A 286 -18.33 10.93 -4.13
CA LYS A 286 -17.66 9.92 -4.97
C LYS A 286 -17.33 10.52 -6.33
N LEU A 287 -16.07 10.41 -6.69
CA LEU A 287 -15.50 10.85 -7.96
C LEU A 287 -14.96 9.62 -8.70
N VAL A 288 -15.36 9.46 -9.95
CA VAL A 288 -14.80 8.44 -10.85
C VAL A 288 -14.19 9.16 -12.05
N ILE A 289 -12.91 8.92 -12.28
CA ILE A 289 -12.16 9.42 -13.44
C ILE A 289 -11.80 8.24 -14.32
N SER A 290 -12.03 8.35 -15.63
CA SER A 290 -11.61 7.34 -16.60
C SER A 290 -10.91 7.95 -17.80
N SER A 291 -9.77 7.37 -18.18
CA SER A 291 -8.97 7.75 -19.36
C SER A 291 -7.79 6.77 -19.54
N ASP A 292 -6.82 7.10 -20.39
CA ASP A 292 -5.50 6.47 -20.34
C ASP A 292 -4.77 6.78 -19.02
N PHE A 293 -3.75 5.98 -18.70
CA PHE A 293 -3.02 6.09 -17.44
C PHE A 293 -2.42 7.48 -17.18
N GLU A 294 -1.81 8.10 -18.20
CA GLU A 294 -1.12 9.39 -18.05
C GLU A 294 -2.14 10.49 -17.73
N SER A 295 -3.28 10.48 -18.41
CA SER A 295 -4.37 11.40 -18.18
C SER A 295 -5.01 11.22 -16.78
N VAL A 296 -5.30 9.98 -16.37
CA VAL A 296 -5.83 9.70 -15.00
C VAL A 296 -4.83 10.16 -13.93
N TYR A 297 -3.54 9.88 -14.12
CA TYR A 297 -2.49 10.27 -13.19
C TYR A 297 -2.40 11.80 -13.04
N ASN A 298 -2.30 12.52 -14.17
CA ASN A 298 -2.20 13.97 -14.17
C ASN A 298 -3.42 14.62 -13.52
N GLU A 299 -4.60 14.10 -13.80
CA GLU A 299 -5.84 14.62 -13.22
C GLU A 299 -5.92 14.39 -11.70
N SER A 300 -5.44 13.23 -11.25
CA SER A 300 -5.38 12.89 -9.83
C SER A 300 -4.39 13.78 -9.08
N ALA A 301 -3.23 14.05 -9.67
CA ALA A 301 -2.25 14.98 -9.12
C ALA A 301 -2.78 16.42 -9.05
N LEU A 302 -3.58 16.84 -10.05
CA LEU A 302 -4.27 18.11 -9.99
C LEU A 302 -5.25 18.16 -8.84
N LEU A 303 -5.95 17.06 -8.52
CA LEU A 303 -6.96 17.00 -7.46
C LEU A 303 -6.38 16.87 -6.05
N SER A 304 -5.17 16.30 -5.88
CA SER A 304 -4.46 16.28 -4.61
C SER A 304 -4.40 17.68 -3.99
N ILE A 305 -4.78 17.80 -2.73
CA ILE A 305 -4.71 19.03 -1.92
C ILE A 305 -3.60 18.81 -0.89
#